data_AF-A0A2Z6S744-F1
#
_entry.id   AF-A0A2Z6S744-F1
#
_cell.length_a   1.000
_cell.length_b   1.000
_cell.length_c   1.000
_cell.angle_alpha   90.00
_cell.angle_beta   90.00
_cell.angle_gamma   90.00
#
_symmetry.space_group_name_H-M   'P 1'
#
loop_
_entity.id
_entity.type
_entity.pdbx_description
1 polymer ?
#
loop_
_entity_poly.entity_id
_entity_poly.type
_entity_poly.pdbx_seq_one_letter_code
_entity_poly.pdbx_strand_id
1 'polypeptide(L)'
;MSKRGSPSDSSSTPRSKKVKQMLENCLGETLNNFSYEKVAQCYPTLAKEQPERLKQALSQVKDFLKTNTEEEFEAILEQRNILEKLNELDDIIAKAKKRQKDRQPMVNIDPKTIIRAKTLPIKFEEKKNLEREFLKINQENESLMSEIRIKKKQIDCLSQSIQGIITENDKVVDVATEIPVNEMQDIIDTVIKL
;
A
#
# COMPACT_ATOMS: atom_id res chain seq x y z
N MET A 1 1.91 2.59 -0.55
CA MET A 1 2.41 1.19 -0.62
C MET A 1 1.30 0.28 -1.10
N SER A 2 1.61 -0.51 -2.13
CA SER A 2 0.73 -1.44 -2.81
C SER A 2 0.08 -2.45 -1.87
N LYS A 3 -1.26 -2.51 -1.86
CA LYS A 3 -1.94 -3.77 -1.59
C LYS A 3 -2.04 -4.53 -2.90
N ARG A 4 -0.96 -5.26 -3.21
CA ARG A 4 -1.03 -6.51 -3.96
C ARG A 4 -1.49 -7.54 -2.93
N GLY A 5 -2.69 -8.07 -3.10
CA GLY A 5 -3.30 -9.10 -2.25
C GLY A 5 -4.77 -9.21 -2.65
N SER A 6 -5.26 -10.34 -3.15
CA SER A 6 -4.93 -11.73 -2.80
C SER A 6 -4.86 -12.67 -4.02
N PRO A 7 -4.11 -13.78 -3.90
CA PRO A 7 -4.30 -14.96 -4.73
C PRO A 7 -5.56 -15.70 -4.23
N SER A 8 -6.54 -15.90 -5.10
CA SER A 8 -7.69 -16.75 -4.80
C SER A 8 -8.05 -17.54 -6.05
N ASP A 9 -7.70 -18.82 -6.01
CA ASP A 9 -8.17 -19.89 -6.89
C ASP A 9 -9.65 -19.72 -7.26
N SER A 10 -9.98 -19.73 -8.56
CA SER A 10 -11.30 -20.18 -9.09
C SER A 10 -11.59 -19.82 -10.55
N SER A 11 -10.70 -19.20 -11.32
CA SER A 11 -10.94 -19.13 -12.77
C SER A 11 -9.69 -19.46 -13.57
N SER A 12 -9.47 -20.76 -13.73
CA SER A 12 -8.86 -21.25 -14.95
C SER A 12 -9.72 -20.73 -16.11
N THR A 13 -9.25 -19.65 -16.72
CA THR A 13 -9.94 -18.99 -17.81
C THR A 13 -10.08 -19.92 -19.01
N PRO A 14 -11.08 -19.71 -19.88
CA PRO A 14 -11.27 -20.55 -21.05
C PRO A 14 -10.01 -20.65 -21.92
N ARG A 15 -9.18 -19.60 -21.98
CA ARG A 15 -7.92 -19.64 -22.72
C ARG A 15 -6.82 -20.43 -22.01
N SER A 16 -6.62 -20.25 -20.71
CA SER A 16 -5.64 -21.04 -19.96
C SER A 16 -5.93 -22.55 -20.06
N LYS A 17 -7.20 -22.95 -19.96
CA LYS A 17 -7.62 -24.35 -20.19
C LYS A 17 -7.27 -24.83 -21.58
N LYS A 18 -7.59 -24.04 -22.60
CA LYS A 18 -7.30 -24.40 -24.00
C LYS A 18 -5.80 -24.54 -24.27
N VAL A 19 -4.96 -23.71 -23.65
CA VAL A 19 -3.50 -23.82 -23.79
C VAL A 19 -3.00 -25.13 -23.17
N LYS A 20 -3.42 -25.46 -21.94
CA LYS A 20 -3.06 -26.74 -21.31
C LYS A 20 -3.55 -27.93 -22.15
N GLN A 21 -4.80 -27.91 -22.60
CA GLN A 21 -5.37 -28.94 -23.48
C GLN A 21 -4.61 -29.08 -24.81
N MET A 22 -4.20 -27.96 -25.41
CA MET A 22 -3.41 -28.01 -26.65
C MET A 22 -2.05 -28.66 -26.42
N LEU A 23 -1.37 -28.32 -25.33
CA LEU A 23 -0.07 -28.92 -24.98
C LEU A 23 -0.20 -30.43 -24.73
N GLU A 24 -1.22 -30.84 -23.96
CA GLU A 24 -1.54 -32.26 -23.71
C GLU A 24 -1.84 -33.01 -25.02
N ASN A 25 -2.66 -32.42 -25.90
CA ASN A 25 -3.00 -33.03 -27.18
C ASN A 25 -1.77 -33.18 -28.09
N CYS A 26 -0.93 -32.15 -28.20
CA CYS A 26 0.28 -32.20 -29.01
C CYS A 26 1.28 -33.25 -28.49
N LEU A 27 1.43 -33.35 -27.16
CA LEU A 27 2.26 -34.38 -26.55
C LEU A 27 1.70 -35.78 -26.81
N GLY A 28 0.38 -35.95 -26.65
CA GLY A 28 -0.32 -37.19 -26.96
C GLY A 28 -0.16 -37.64 -28.40
N GLU A 29 -0.35 -36.74 -29.37
CA GLU A 29 -0.13 -37.03 -30.80
C GLU A 29 1.32 -37.43 -31.09
N THR A 30 2.29 -36.76 -30.46
CA THR A 30 3.72 -37.07 -30.60
C THR A 30 4.02 -38.47 -30.07
N LEU A 31 3.52 -38.82 -28.88
CA LEU A 31 3.70 -40.14 -28.26
C LEU A 31 2.99 -41.27 -29.02
N ASN A 32 1.84 -40.97 -29.63
CA ASN A 32 1.10 -41.90 -30.48
C ASN A 32 1.84 -42.17 -31.80
N ASN A 33 2.52 -41.17 -32.35
CA ASN A 33 3.33 -41.33 -33.57
C ASN A 33 4.50 -42.30 -33.38
N PHE A 34 5.03 -42.43 -32.15
CA PHE A 34 6.02 -43.44 -31.77
C PHE A 34 5.35 -44.82 -31.57
N SER A 35 5.02 -45.52 -32.65
CA SER A 35 4.45 -46.87 -32.56
C SER A 35 5.53 -47.96 -32.50
N TYR A 36 5.19 -49.10 -31.89
CA TYR A 36 6.07 -50.27 -31.85
C TYR A 36 6.46 -50.76 -33.25
N GLU A 37 5.54 -50.68 -34.22
CA GLU A 37 5.79 -51.08 -35.61
C GLU A 37 6.92 -50.27 -36.26
N LYS A 38 6.95 -48.95 -36.04
CA LYS A 38 8.02 -48.08 -36.56
C LYS A 38 9.36 -48.41 -35.91
N VAL A 39 9.36 -48.67 -34.61
CA VAL A 39 10.57 -49.05 -33.88
C VAL A 39 11.07 -50.44 -34.31
N ALA A 40 10.17 -51.39 -34.56
CA ALA A 40 10.50 -52.71 -35.06
C ALA A 40 11.06 -52.69 -36.48
N GLN A 41 10.60 -51.76 -37.34
CA GLN A 41 11.18 -51.52 -38.66
C GLN A 41 12.61 -50.99 -38.58
N CYS A 42 12.91 -50.10 -37.63
CA CYS A 42 14.26 -49.56 -37.43
C CYS A 42 15.21 -50.54 -36.72
N TYR A 43 14.69 -51.46 -35.90
CA TYR A 43 15.46 -52.45 -35.15
C TYR A 43 14.97 -53.89 -35.39
N PRO A 44 15.09 -54.41 -36.63
CA PRO A 44 14.49 -55.68 -37.02
C PRO A 44 15.12 -56.91 -36.33
N THR A 45 16.42 -56.86 -36.02
CA THR A 45 17.13 -57.95 -35.33
C THR A 45 16.65 -58.09 -33.88
N LEU A 46 16.55 -56.96 -33.17
CA LEU A 46 16.14 -56.92 -31.77
C LEU A 46 14.64 -57.25 -31.60
N ALA A 47 13.81 -56.84 -32.56
CA ALA A 47 12.38 -57.16 -32.59
C ALA A 47 12.12 -58.67 -32.76
N LYS A 48 13.02 -59.41 -33.41
CA LYS A 48 12.92 -60.86 -33.59
C LYS A 48 13.45 -61.64 -32.40
N GLU A 49 14.57 -61.21 -31.81
CA GLU A 49 15.20 -61.93 -30.71
C GLU A 49 14.51 -61.68 -29.37
N GLN A 50 14.11 -60.43 -29.08
CA GLN A 50 13.62 -60.03 -27.76
C GLN A 50 12.52 -58.94 -27.86
N PRO A 51 11.32 -59.28 -28.36
CA PRO A 51 10.22 -58.33 -28.54
C PRO A 51 9.75 -57.70 -27.22
N GLU A 52 9.76 -58.47 -26.12
CA GLU A 52 9.33 -57.97 -24.81
C GLU A 52 10.27 -56.91 -24.24
N ARG A 53 11.58 -57.06 -24.40
CA ARG A 53 12.55 -56.03 -23.98
C ARG A 53 12.41 -54.75 -24.80
N LEU A 54 12.14 -54.89 -26.10
CA LEU A 54 11.93 -53.74 -26.98
C LEU A 54 10.64 -52.97 -26.61
N LYS A 55 9.54 -53.68 -26.29
CA LYS A 55 8.31 -53.05 -25.79
C LYS A 55 8.53 -52.32 -24.47
N GLN A 56 9.25 -52.93 -23.53
CA GLN A 56 9.58 -52.30 -22.25
C GLN A 56 10.43 -51.04 -22.43
N ALA A 57 11.47 -51.10 -23.27
CA ALA A 57 12.29 -49.93 -23.58
C ALA A 57 11.47 -48.81 -24.25
N LEU A 58 10.56 -49.15 -25.18
CA LEU A 58 9.67 -48.18 -25.79
C LEU A 58 8.72 -47.54 -24.77
N SER A 59 8.14 -48.32 -23.85
CA SER A 59 7.31 -47.79 -22.76
C SER A 59 8.11 -46.82 -21.90
N GLN A 60 9.31 -47.22 -21.46
CA GLN A 60 10.18 -46.37 -20.64
C GLN A 60 10.53 -45.05 -21.32
N VAL A 61 10.85 -45.07 -22.63
CA VAL A 61 11.14 -43.85 -23.39
C VAL A 61 9.89 -42.97 -23.50
N LYS A 62 8.71 -43.55 -23.73
CA LYS A 62 7.45 -42.80 -23.78
C LYS A 62 7.13 -42.16 -22.44
N ASP A 63 7.27 -42.91 -21.35
CA ASP A 63 6.98 -42.45 -19.99
C ASP A 63 7.96 -41.34 -19.60
N PHE A 64 9.26 -41.55 -19.84
CA PHE A 64 10.29 -40.53 -19.60
C PHE A 64 10.04 -39.25 -20.40
N LEU A 65 9.77 -39.37 -21.71
CA LEU A 65 9.50 -38.22 -22.56
C LEU A 65 8.25 -37.48 -22.10
N LYS A 66 7.19 -38.21 -21.73
CA LYS A 66 5.95 -37.63 -21.24
C LYS A 66 6.19 -36.84 -19.97
N THR A 67 6.73 -37.47 -18.93
CA THR A 67 6.95 -36.84 -17.63
C THR A 67 7.90 -35.64 -17.74
N ASN A 68 9.04 -35.80 -18.41
CA ASN A 68 10.01 -34.71 -18.55
C ASN A 68 9.42 -33.53 -19.34
N THR A 69 8.63 -33.78 -20.38
CA THR A 69 8.01 -32.70 -21.16
C THR A 69 6.89 -32.00 -20.39
N GLU A 70 6.08 -32.74 -19.62
CA GLU A 70 5.04 -32.17 -18.76
C GLU A 70 5.64 -31.27 -17.66
N GLU A 71 6.74 -31.71 -17.04
CA GLU A 71 7.48 -30.92 -16.04
C GLU A 71 8.06 -29.63 -16.64
N GLU A 72 8.71 -29.73 -17.80
CA GLU A 72 9.26 -28.56 -18.51
C GLU A 72 8.16 -27.59 -18.95
N PHE A 73 7.00 -28.10 -19.41
CA PHE A 73 5.87 -27.24 -19.76
C PHE A 73 5.35 -26.47 -18.56
N GLU A 74 5.15 -27.10 -17.40
CA GLU A 74 4.69 -26.39 -16.21
C GLU A 74 5.74 -25.38 -15.74
N ALA A 75 7.04 -25.73 -15.76
CA ALA A 75 8.13 -24.82 -15.42
C ALA A 75 8.14 -23.56 -16.32
N ILE A 76 7.96 -23.71 -17.63
CA ILE A 76 7.90 -22.58 -18.57
C ILE A 76 6.64 -21.73 -18.34
N LEU A 77 5.49 -22.36 -18.08
CA LEU A 77 4.24 -21.68 -17.81
C LEU A 77 4.32 -20.82 -16.55
N GLU A 78 4.95 -21.35 -15.49
CA GLU A 78 5.22 -20.65 -14.24
C GLU A 78 6.24 -19.53 -14.41
N GLN A 79 7.41 -19.81 -15.00
CA GLN A 79 8.48 -18.82 -15.17
C GLN A 79 8.00 -17.57 -15.92
N ARG A 80 7.13 -17.74 -16.91
CA ARG A 80 6.61 -16.65 -17.73
C ARG A 80 5.28 -16.08 -17.21
N ASN A 81 4.73 -16.61 -16.12
CA ASN A 81 3.42 -16.25 -15.59
C ASN A 81 2.33 -16.21 -16.68
N ILE A 82 2.36 -17.19 -17.60
CA ILE A 82 1.48 -17.18 -18.79
C ILE A 82 0.01 -17.26 -18.38
N LEU A 83 -0.28 -18.05 -17.34
CA LEU A 83 -1.64 -18.23 -16.84
C LEU A 83 -2.23 -16.90 -16.33
N GLU A 84 -1.45 -16.12 -15.56
CA GLU A 84 -1.88 -14.79 -15.10
C GLU A 84 -2.10 -13.84 -16.28
N LYS A 85 -1.20 -13.84 -17.25
CA LYS A 85 -1.30 -12.98 -18.44
C LYS A 85 -2.51 -13.32 -19.31
N LEU A 86 -2.84 -14.59 -19.45
CA LEU A 86 -4.04 -15.03 -20.17
C LEU A 86 -5.31 -14.64 -19.42
N ASN A 87 -5.29 -14.68 -18.09
CA ASN A 87 -6.40 -14.23 -17.27
C ASN A 87 -6.62 -12.71 -17.41
N GLU A 88 -5.55 -11.92 -17.29
CA GLU A 88 -5.58 -10.48 -17.55
C GLU A 88 -6.15 -10.16 -18.95
N LEU A 89 -5.76 -10.94 -19.96
CA LEU A 89 -6.25 -10.76 -21.33
C LEU A 89 -7.75 -11.07 -21.46
N ASP A 90 -8.24 -12.14 -20.83
CA ASP A 90 -9.67 -12.46 -20.81
C ASP A 90 -10.48 -11.34 -20.14
N ASP A 91 -9.98 -10.78 -19.04
CA ASP A 91 -10.60 -9.63 -18.38
C ASP A 91 -10.62 -8.38 -19.26
N ILE A 92 -9.53 -8.09 -19.97
CA ILE A 92 -9.44 -6.96 -20.89
C ILE A 92 -10.47 -7.12 -22.02
N ILE A 93 -10.60 -8.33 -22.56
CA ILE A 93 -11.55 -8.62 -23.65
C ILE A 93 -12.99 -8.55 -23.15
N ALA A 94 -13.28 -9.06 -21.94
CA ALA A 94 -14.60 -8.92 -21.33
C ALA A 94 -14.98 -7.44 -21.14
N LYS A 95 -14.04 -6.62 -20.63
CA LYS A 95 -14.21 -5.17 -20.50
C LYS A 95 -14.42 -4.51 -21.86
N ALA A 96 -13.63 -4.86 -22.87
CA ALA A 96 -13.77 -4.31 -24.22
C ALA A 96 -15.12 -4.66 -24.86
N LYS A 97 -15.59 -5.91 -24.73
CA LYS A 97 -16.91 -6.33 -25.19
C LYS A 97 -18.04 -5.57 -24.48
N LYS A 98 -17.90 -5.31 -23.18
CA LYS A 98 -18.86 -4.48 -22.43
C LYS A 98 -18.90 -3.06 -22.98
N ARG A 99 -17.74 -2.42 -23.17
CA ARG A 99 -17.63 -1.07 -23.77
C ARG A 99 -18.24 -0.99 -25.17
N GLN A 100 -18.06 -2.04 -25.98
CA GLN A 100 -18.66 -2.13 -27.31
C GLN A 100 -20.20 -2.20 -27.25
N LYS A 101 -20.76 -2.99 -26.32
CA LYS A 101 -22.21 -3.04 -26.07
C LYS A 101 -22.76 -1.68 -25.64
N ASP A 102 -22.00 -0.97 -24.80
CA ASP A 102 -22.33 0.37 -24.31
C ASP A 102 -22.10 1.47 -25.37
N ARG A 103 -21.79 1.11 -26.63
CA ARG A 103 -21.47 2.01 -27.77
C ARG A 103 -20.42 3.07 -27.44
N GLN A 104 -19.51 2.78 -26.51
CA GLN A 104 -18.42 3.70 -26.21
C GLN A 104 -17.44 3.71 -27.39
N PRO A 105 -17.20 4.88 -28.02
CA PRO A 105 -16.29 4.96 -29.16
C PRO A 105 -14.88 4.55 -28.75
N MET A 106 -14.18 3.87 -29.64
CA MET A 106 -12.77 3.54 -29.46
C MET A 106 -11.97 4.83 -29.62
N VAL A 107 -11.72 5.52 -28.50
CA VAL A 107 -11.00 6.79 -28.51
C VAL A 107 -9.54 6.50 -28.88
N ASN A 108 -9.05 7.11 -29.95
CA ASN A 108 -7.61 7.21 -30.19
C ASN A 108 -7.06 8.21 -29.17
N ILE A 109 -6.44 7.69 -28.11
CA ILE A 109 -6.04 8.49 -26.96
C ILE A 109 -4.67 9.09 -27.24
N ASP A 110 -4.61 10.42 -27.35
CA ASP A 110 -3.36 11.17 -27.40
C ASP A 110 -2.47 10.82 -26.18
N PRO A 111 -1.16 10.52 -26.35
CA PRO A 111 -0.27 10.19 -25.24
C PRO A 111 -0.32 11.15 -24.04
N LYS A 112 -0.54 12.45 -24.28
CA LYS A 112 -0.69 13.43 -23.18
C LYS A 112 -1.91 13.14 -22.32
N THR A 113 -3.00 12.67 -22.93
CA THR A 113 -4.23 12.29 -22.22
C THR A 113 -4.01 11.03 -21.37
N ILE A 114 -3.22 10.06 -21.84
CA ILE A 114 -2.87 8.86 -21.06
C ILE A 114 -2.04 9.24 -19.82
N ILE A 115 -1.01 10.07 -20.01
CA ILE A 115 -0.17 10.55 -18.92
C ILE A 115 -1.03 11.30 -17.91
N ARG A 116 -1.86 12.24 -18.37
CA ARG A 116 -2.77 13.00 -17.51
C ARG A 116 -3.72 12.07 -16.73
N ALA A 117 -4.32 11.08 -17.37
CA ALA A 117 -5.21 10.12 -16.72
C ALA A 117 -4.51 9.32 -15.62
N LYS A 118 -3.21 8.99 -15.79
CA LYS A 118 -2.42 8.32 -14.75
C LYS A 118 -1.97 9.27 -13.64
N THR A 119 -1.61 10.50 -13.97
CA THR A 119 -1.03 11.46 -13.02
C THR A 119 -2.09 12.13 -12.14
N LEU A 120 -3.29 12.39 -12.67
CA LEU A 120 -4.38 13.03 -11.93
C LEU A 120 -4.80 12.31 -10.63
N PRO A 121 -5.02 10.98 -10.58
CA PRO A 121 -5.43 10.32 -9.34
C PRO A 121 -4.38 10.46 -8.25
N ILE A 122 -3.09 10.33 -8.60
CA ILE A 122 -1.97 10.51 -7.65
C ILE A 122 -1.98 11.95 -7.11
N LYS A 123 -2.10 12.94 -8.00
CA LYS A 123 -2.18 14.35 -7.58
C LYS A 123 -3.39 14.64 -6.69
N PHE A 124 -4.52 13.99 -6.95
CA PHE A 124 -5.72 14.15 -6.15
C PHE A 124 -5.57 13.53 -4.76
N GLU A 125 -4.94 12.36 -4.67
CA GLU A 125 -4.61 11.72 -3.41
C GLU A 125 -3.66 12.58 -2.56
N GLU A 126 -2.60 13.12 -3.18
CA GLU A 126 -1.69 14.04 -2.49
C GLU A 126 -2.36 15.34 -2.07
N LYS A 127 -3.20 15.93 -2.92
CA LYS A 127 -3.99 17.11 -2.55
C LYS A 127 -4.84 16.82 -1.29
N LYS A 128 -5.51 15.66 -1.25
CA LYS A 128 -6.30 15.25 -0.09
C LYS A 128 -5.44 15.00 1.16
N ASN A 129 -4.19 14.55 1.00
CA ASN A 129 -3.23 14.43 2.11
C ASN A 129 -2.90 15.80 2.69
N LEU A 130 -2.51 16.74 1.82
CA LEU A 130 -2.14 18.11 2.20
C LEU A 130 -3.31 18.86 2.83
N GLU A 131 -4.53 18.73 2.31
CA GLU A 131 -5.73 19.36 2.89
C GLU A 131 -5.99 18.86 4.32
N ARG A 132 -5.77 17.57 4.59
CA ARG A 132 -5.89 17.03 5.96
C ARG A 132 -4.82 17.57 6.89
N GLU A 133 -3.58 17.65 6.43
CA GLU A 133 -2.47 18.19 7.23
C GLU A 133 -2.67 19.68 7.51
N PHE A 134 -3.08 20.45 6.50
CA PHE A 134 -3.43 21.85 6.66
C PHE A 134 -4.54 22.05 7.70
N LEU A 135 -5.62 21.25 7.63
CA LEU A 135 -6.70 21.34 8.59
C LEU A 135 -6.24 21.04 10.02
N LYS A 136 -5.38 20.02 10.19
CA LYS A 136 -4.79 19.67 11.49
C LYS A 136 -3.96 20.82 12.05
N ILE A 137 -3.05 21.38 11.26
CA ILE A 137 -2.20 22.51 11.67
C ILE A 137 -3.06 23.74 12.00
N ASN A 138 -4.10 24.01 11.20
CA ASN A 138 -4.98 25.15 11.46
C ASN A 138 -5.72 25.00 12.79
N GLN A 139 -6.23 23.81 13.09
CA GLN A 139 -6.89 23.52 14.38
C GLN A 139 -5.92 23.64 15.57
N GLU A 140 -4.69 23.13 15.42
CA GLU A 140 -3.64 23.27 16.45
C GLU A 140 -3.29 24.74 16.67
N ASN A 141 -3.13 25.52 15.60
CA ASN A 141 -2.86 26.95 15.68
C ASN A 141 -4.00 27.73 16.36
N GLU A 142 -5.26 27.43 16.03
CA GLU A 142 -6.42 28.05 16.68
C GLU A 142 -6.45 27.76 18.18
N SER A 143 -6.16 26.52 18.58
CA SER A 143 -6.06 26.11 19.98
C SER A 143 -4.94 26.85 20.71
N LEU A 144 -3.73 26.85 20.14
CA LEU A 144 -2.57 27.55 20.72
C LEU A 144 -2.81 29.06 20.84
N MET A 145 -3.43 29.69 19.82
CA MET A 145 -3.78 31.10 19.86
C MET A 145 -4.81 31.41 20.95
N SER A 146 -5.76 30.51 21.19
CA SER A 146 -6.72 30.64 22.29
C SER A 146 -6.02 30.56 23.66
N GLU A 147 -5.07 29.64 23.81
CA GLU A 147 -4.30 29.48 25.05
C GLU A 147 -3.42 30.71 25.33
N ILE A 148 -2.74 31.23 24.29
CA ILE A 148 -1.94 32.45 24.39
C ILE A 148 -2.81 33.63 24.83
N ARG A 149 -4.04 33.76 24.29
CA ARG A 149 -4.96 34.83 24.71
C ARG A 149 -5.37 34.70 26.18
N ILE A 150 -5.62 33.48 26.66
CA ILE A 150 -5.95 33.22 28.07
C ILE A 150 -4.75 33.58 28.96
N LYS A 151 -3.56 33.09 28.62
CA LYS A 151 -2.33 33.38 29.37
C LYS A 151 -2.00 34.87 29.39
N LYS A 152 -2.19 35.59 28.28
CA LYS A 152 -2.03 37.06 28.24
C LYS A 152 -2.98 37.77 29.20
N LYS A 153 -4.28 37.42 29.20
CA LYS A 153 -5.24 37.98 30.16
C LYS A 153 -4.86 37.69 31.61
N GLN A 154 -4.36 36.49 31.91
CA GLN A 154 -3.89 36.14 33.24
C GLN A 154 -2.68 37.00 33.65
N ILE A 155 -1.72 37.20 32.76
CA ILE A 155 -0.57 38.09 33.00
C ILE A 155 -1.04 39.52 33.26
N ASP A 156 -1.98 40.03 32.45
CA ASP A 156 -2.51 41.39 32.63
C ASP A 156 -3.20 41.55 33.99
N CYS A 157 -4.03 40.59 34.41
CA CYS A 157 -4.67 40.59 35.72
C CYS A 157 -3.65 40.51 36.86
N LEU A 158 -2.64 39.64 36.75
CA LEU A 158 -1.58 39.51 37.76
C LEU A 158 -0.74 40.79 37.84
N SER A 159 -0.42 41.40 36.70
CA SER A 159 0.31 42.67 36.64
C SER A 159 -0.48 43.81 37.30
N GLN A 160 -1.80 43.87 37.07
CA GLN A 160 -2.68 44.83 37.75
C GLN A 160 -2.73 44.59 39.26
N SER A 161 -2.79 43.34 39.70
CA SER A 161 -2.76 42.99 41.12
C SER A 161 -1.44 43.39 41.79
N ILE A 162 -0.31 43.12 41.14
CA ILE A 162 1.02 43.52 41.63
C ILE A 162 1.12 45.05 41.71
N GLN A 163 0.66 45.76 40.67
CA GLN A 163 0.64 47.21 40.68
C GLN A 163 -0.22 47.76 41.83
N GLY A 164 -1.37 47.14 42.10
CA GLY A 164 -2.20 47.48 43.25
C GLY A 164 -1.46 47.32 44.58
N ILE A 165 -0.80 46.19 44.80
CA ILE A 165 -0.01 45.92 46.01
C ILE A 165 1.15 46.92 46.15
N ILE A 166 1.84 47.25 45.05
CA ILE A 166 2.91 48.27 45.07
C ILE A 166 2.33 49.61 45.50
N THR A 167 1.20 50.05 44.93
CA THR A 167 0.58 51.33 45.32
C THR A 167 0.05 51.33 46.76
N GLU A 168 -0.34 50.17 47.29
CA GLU A 168 -0.73 50.03 48.69
C GLU A 168 0.48 50.12 49.61
N ASN A 169 1.58 49.42 49.28
CA ASN A 169 2.83 49.52 50.00
C ASN A 169 3.41 50.94 49.96
N ASP A 170 3.36 51.63 48.81
CA ASP A 170 3.79 53.02 48.69
C ASP A 170 3.00 53.91 49.66
N LYS A 171 1.67 53.74 49.75
CA LYS A 171 0.84 54.45 50.75
C LYS A 171 1.21 54.11 52.18
N VAL A 172 1.48 52.84 52.49
CA VAL A 172 1.90 52.43 53.84
C VAL A 172 3.26 53.03 54.20
N VAL A 173 4.19 53.09 53.24
CA VAL A 173 5.49 53.75 53.41
C VAL A 173 5.31 55.26 53.63
N ASP A 174 4.48 55.92 52.82
CA ASP A 174 4.19 57.35 52.99
C ASP A 174 3.64 57.63 54.40
N VAL A 175 2.65 56.86 54.87
CA VAL A 175 2.09 56.97 56.22
C VAL A 175 3.15 56.69 57.29
N ALA A 176 4.00 55.68 57.10
CA ALA A 176 5.07 55.38 58.05
C ALA A 176 6.16 56.47 58.10
N THR A 177 6.41 57.19 56.99
CA THR A 177 7.31 58.35 56.96
C THR A 177 6.68 59.63 57.52
N GLU A 178 5.34 59.72 57.53
CA GLU A 178 4.60 60.81 58.18
C GLU A 178 4.50 60.66 59.70
N ILE A 179 4.74 59.46 60.26
CA ILE A 179 4.90 59.28 61.70
C ILE A 179 6.26 59.88 62.10
N PRO A 180 6.29 61.01 62.82
CA PRO A 180 7.55 61.60 63.24
C PRO A 180 8.26 60.64 64.20
N VAL A 181 9.55 60.40 63.98
CA VAL A 181 10.43 59.54 64.81
C VAL A 181 10.31 59.86 66.32
N ASN A 182 9.86 61.07 66.66
CA ASN A 182 9.60 61.51 68.03
C ASN A 182 8.46 60.72 68.73
N GLU A 183 7.40 60.29 68.05
CA GLU A 183 6.29 59.55 68.67
C GLU A 183 6.65 58.08 68.94
N MET A 184 7.53 57.47 68.13
CA MET A 184 8.09 56.14 68.44
C MET A 184 9.00 56.18 69.66
N GLN A 185 9.74 57.27 69.86
CA GLN A 185 10.59 57.46 71.04
C GLN A 185 9.76 57.58 72.33
N ASP A 186 8.62 58.29 72.27
CA ASP A 186 7.70 58.43 73.42
C ASP A 186 7.02 57.09 73.80
N ILE A 187 6.68 56.24 72.83
CA ILE A 187 6.11 54.92 73.11
C ILE A 187 7.16 53.97 73.70
N ILE A 188 8.41 54.00 73.21
CA ILE A 188 9.52 53.22 73.76
C ILE A 188 9.83 53.65 75.20
N ASP A 189 9.86 54.96 75.48
CA ASP A 189 10.08 55.48 76.84
C ASP A 189 8.94 55.14 77.82
N THR A 190 7.71 54.94 77.30
CA THR A 190 6.56 54.52 78.11
C THR A 190 6.60 53.03 78.44
N VAL A 191 7.11 52.18 77.54
CA VAL A 191 7.27 50.73 77.78
C VAL A 191 8.48 50.42 78.67
N ILE A 192 9.54 51.22 78.65
CA ILE A 192 10.71 51.05 79.53
C ILE A 192 10.42 51.49 80.99
N LYS A 193 9.35 52.26 81.23
CA LYS A 193 8.94 52.73 82.56
C LYS A 193 7.91 51.84 83.28
N LEU A 194 7.53 50.71 82.71
CA LEU A 194 6.74 49.64 83.36
C LEU A 194 7.65 48.46 83.73
#